data_AF-A0A7L0FVT5-F1
#
_entry.id   AF-A0A7L0FVT5-F1
#
_cell.length_a   1.000
_cell.length_b   1.000
_cell.length_c   1.000
_cell.angle_alpha   90.00
_cell.angle_beta   90.00
_cell.angle_gamma   90.00
#
_symmetry.space_group_name_H-M   'P 1'
#
loop_
_entity.id
_entity.type
_entity.pdbx_description
1 polymer ?
#
loop_
_entity_poly.entity_id
_entity_poly.type
_entity_poly.pdbx_seq_one_letter_code
_entity_poly.pdbx_strand_id
1 'polypeptide(L)'
;GGFNKFQTEYSEHCETNLDSSSPSNSPPASVLGLGGLRISSDCSDGESDREPSSATESDGSPIPNNQPAFPVQILPYLYLGCAKDSTNLDILGKYGIKYILNVTPNLPNMFEHDGEFKYKQIPISDHWSQNLSQFFPEAIAFIDEARSKKCGILVHCLAGISRSVTVTVAYLMQKLNLSLNDAYDFVKRKKSNISPNFNFMGQLLDFERTLGLNSPCDNRSPSEQLYFSTPTNHNLFQLNTLEST
;
A
#
# COMPACT_ATOMS: atom_id res chain seq x y z
N GLY A 1 22.53 -5.72 -32.16
CA GLY A 1 21.97 -4.38 -32.42
C GLY A 1 22.42 -3.47 -31.29
N GLY A 2 22.86 -2.25 -31.60
CA GLY A 2 23.38 -1.31 -30.61
C GLY A 2 23.00 0.12 -30.98
N PHE A 3 23.13 1.04 -30.03
CA PHE A 3 22.70 2.44 -30.14
C PHE A 3 23.18 3.13 -31.42
N ASN A 4 24.45 2.94 -31.81
CA ASN A 4 24.99 3.53 -33.03
C ASN A 4 24.28 3.07 -34.32
N LYS A 5 23.85 1.80 -34.39
CA LYS A 5 23.13 1.28 -35.55
C LYS A 5 21.72 1.86 -35.63
N PHE A 6 21.06 1.96 -34.48
CA PHE A 6 19.73 2.57 -34.35
C PHE A 6 19.76 4.08 -34.68
N GLN A 7 20.76 4.81 -34.21
CA GLN A 7 20.93 6.24 -34.50
C GLN A 7 21.17 6.52 -35.99
N THR A 8 21.82 5.59 -36.70
CA THR A 8 22.05 5.72 -38.15
C THR A 8 20.78 5.46 -38.96
N GLU A 9 19.92 4.55 -38.50
CA GLU A 9 18.67 4.18 -39.19
C GLU A 9 17.49 5.10 -38.83
N TYR A 10 17.50 5.71 -37.64
CA TYR A 10 16.38 6.46 -37.06
C TYR A 10 16.88 7.77 -36.44
N SER A 11 17.56 8.58 -37.25
CA SER A 11 18.20 9.83 -36.81
C SER A 11 17.22 10.87 -36.25
N GLU A 12 16.00 10.90 -36.77
CA GLU A 12 14.88 11.75 -36.35
C GLU A 12 14.36 11.42 -34.95
N HIS A 13 14.71 10.24 -34.42
CA HIS A 13 14.33 9.77 -33.10
C HIS A 13 15.46 9.91 -32.06
N CYS A 14 16.61 10.49 -32.45
CA CYS A 14 17.76 10.67 -31.58
C CYS A 14 18.04 12.17 -31.39
N GLU A 15 17.77 12.71 -30.20
CA GLU A 15 18.10 14.10 -29.87
C GLU A 15 19.58 14.24 -29.54
N THR A 16 20.33 15.00 -30.35
CA THR A 16 21.71 15.39 -30.06
C THR A 16 21.80 16.89 -29.88
N ASN A 17 22.19 17.28 -28.66
CA ASN A 17 22.74 18.57 -28.21
C ASN A 17 21.85 19.43 -27.29
N LEU A 18 22.35 19.53 -26.06
CA LEU A 18 22.45 20.76 -25.30
C LEU A 18 22.92 21.90 -26.20
N ASP A 19 22.12 22.95 -26.37
CA ASP A 19 22.65 24.31 -26.19
C ASP A 19 21.57 25.38 -26.01
N SER A 20 22.02 26.45 -25.37
CA SER A 20 21.26 27.50 -24.71
C SER A 20 20.83 28.60 -25.68
N SER A 21 19.54 29.00 -25.72
CA SER A 21 19.10 30.40 -25.98
C SER A 21 17.57 30.54 -26.09
N SER A 22 16.99 31.40 -25.26
CA SER A 22 15.61 31.91 -25.39
C SER A 22 15.50 32.90 -26.56
N PRO A 23 14.33 33.05 -27.20
CA PRO A 23 13.51 34.22 -26.87
C PRO A 23 11.98 34.00 -26.86
N SER A 24 11.34 34.96 -26.21
CA SER A 24 9.93 35.13 -25.89
C SER A 24 8.96 35.20 -27.07
N ASN A 25 7.82 34.51 -26.96
CA ASN A 25 6.47 35.07 -27.19
C ASN A 25 5.40 34.07 -26.72
N SER A 26 4.47 34.53 -25.87
CA SER A 26 3.27 33.84 -25.37
C SER A 26 2.05 34.76 -25.61
N PRO A 27 0.76 34.33 -25.63
CA PRO A 27 0.14 33.29 -24.76
C PRO A 27 -1.08 32.53 -25.41
N PRO A 28 -2.05 31.92 -24.68
CA PRO A 28 -2.02 31.15 -23.42
C PRO A 28 -2.62 29.71 -23.56
N ALA A 29 -2.09 28.73 -22.84
CA ALA A 29 -2.90 27.61 -22.30
C ALA A 29 -2.20 26.99 -21.10
N SER A 30 -2.91 26.88 -19.98
CA SER A 30 -2.44 26.37 -18.71
C SER A 30 -2.26 24.85 -18.75
N VAL A 31 -1.00 24.40 -18.72
CA VAL A 31 -0.62 23.01 -18.42
C VAL A 31 0.18 23.02 -17.12
N LEU A 32 -0.34 22.39 -16.08
CA LEU A 32 0.36 22.14 -14.82
C LEU A 32 1.41 21.05 -15.05
N GLY A 33 2.61 21.47 -15.48
CA GLY A 33 3.77 20.61 -15.65
C GLY A 33 4.54 20.38 -14.35
N LEU A 34 5.09 19.17 -14.21
CA LEU A 34 6.07 18.79 -13.18
C LEU A 34 7.35 19.62 -13.33
N GLY A 35 7.39 20.81 -12.75
CA GLY A 35 8.52 21.74 -12.80
C GLY A 35 9.30 21.87 -11.49
N GLY A 36 9.54 20.77 -10.76
CA GLY A 36 9.98 20.88 -9.36
C GLY A 36 10.93 19.83 -8.79
N LEU A 37 11.58 18.99 -9.60
CA LEU A 37 12.60 18.06 -9.08
C LEU A 37 14.00 18.57 -9.43
N ARG A 38 14.69 19.12 -8.42
CA ARG A 38 16.13 19.40 -8.48
C ARG A 38 16.86 18.27 -7.79
N ILE A 39 17.68 17.53 -8.54
CA ILE A 39 18.62 16.54 -8.01
C ILE A 39 19.86 17.31 -7.57
N SER A 40 20.05 17.46 -6.26
CA SER A 40 21.32 17.94 -5.70
C SER A 40 22.32 16.80 -5.71
N SER A 41 23.19 16.78 -6.71
CA SER A 41 24.46 16.04 -6.70
C SER A 41 25.51 16.95 -6.08
N ASP A 42 25.99 16.60 -4.89
CA ASP A 42 27.30 17.04 -4.41
C ASP A 42 27.95 15.85 -3.70
N CYS A 43 28.88 15.22 -4.41
CA CYS A 43 29.85 14.27 -3.86
C CYS A 43 31.19 15.01 -3.84
N SER A 44 31.78 15.21 -2.68
CA SER A 44 33.17 15.66 -2.56
C SER A 44 33.81 14.99 -1.35
N ASP A 45 34.79 14.15 -1.64
CA ASP A 45 35.68 13.50 -0.68
C ASP A 45 36.58 14.53 0.01
N GLY A 46 36.82 14.32 1.30
CA GLY A 46 37.78 15.08 2.09
C GLY A 46 37.89 14.54 3.51
N GLU A 47 38.83 13.63 3.72
CA GLU A 47 39.35 13.27 5.05
C GLU A 47 40.06 14.47 5.69
N SER A 48 39.75 14.78 6.96
CA SER A 48 40.73 15.26 7.92
C SER A 48 40.17 15.17 9.35
N ASP A 49 40.89 14.43 10.18
CA ASP A 49 40.77 14.42 11.64
C ASP A 49 40.87 15.82 12.26
N ARG A 50 40.08 16.08 13.32
CA ARG A 50 40.46 16.65 14.64
C ARG A 50 39.26 17.25 15.39
N GLU A 51 38.90 16.63 16.50
CA GLU A 51 38.29 17.25 17.69
C GLU A 51 39.41 17.83 18.60
N PRO A 52 39.15 18.63 19.68
CA PRO A 52 37.88 19.06 20.25
C PRO A 52 37.79 20.57 20.64
N SER A 53 36.57 21.11 20.86
CA SER A 53 36.24 21.96 22.03
C SER A 53 34.83 22.57 22.01
N SER A 54 34.06 22.22 23.04
CA SER A 54 33.16 23.03 23.87
C SER A 54 32.06 23.93 23.26
N ALA A 55 30.83 23.54 23.63
CA ALA A 55 29.73 24.34 24.17
C ALA A 55 29.00 25.32 23.24
N THR A 56 27.91 24.85 22.66
CA THR A 56 26.64 25.58 22.62
C THR A 56 25.48 24.63 22.91
N GLU A 57 24.60 25.09 23.79
CA GLU A 57 23.35 24.42 24.15
C GLU A 57 22.47 24.31 22.90
N SER A 58 22.02 23.09 22.59
CA SER A 58 20.87 22.90 21.71
C SER A 58 19.97 21.86 22.34
N ASP A 59 18.85 22.37 22.84
CA ASP A 59 17.69 21.67 23.34
C ASP A 59 17.24 20.62 22.30
N GLY A 60 17.71 19.39 22.50
CA GLY A 60 17.30 18.21 21.74
C GLY A 60 15.89 17.82 22.13
N SER A 61 14.91 18.60 21.67
CA SER A 61 13.51 18.18 21.68
C SER A 61 13.42 16.79 21.06
N PRO A 62 12.85 15.77 21.75
CA PRO A 62 12.62 14.49 21.12
C PRO A 62 11.66 14.73 19.96
N ILE A 63 12.12 14.50 18.73
CA ILE A 63 11.26 14.40 17.56
C ILE A 63 10.12 13.46 17.98
N PRO A 64 8.85 13.92 18.00
CA PRO A 64 7.76 13.04 18.37
C PRO A 64 7.77 11.91 17.36
N ASN A 65 8.11 10.71 17.81
CA ASN A 65 7.96 9.51 17.01
C ASN A 65 6.46 9.33 16.82
N ASN A 66 5.91 10.00 15.81
CA ASN A 66 4.47 10.08 15.52
C ASN A 66 3.93 8.76 14.94
N GLN A 67 4.62 7.65 15.24
CA GLN A 67 4.15 6.30 14.98
C GLN A 67 2.91 6.08 15.85
N PRO A 68 1.74 5.81 15.25
CA PRO A 68 0.55 5.52 16.03
C PRO A 68 0.86 4.34 16.96
N ALA A 69 0.45 4.48 18.23
CA ALA A 69 0.60 3.41 19.21
C ALA A 69 -0.11 2.16 18.68
N PHE A 70 0.61 1.04 18.69
CA PHE A 70 0.05 -0.25 18.32
C PHE A 70 -0.68 -0.88 19.52
N PRO A 71 -1.70 -1.72 19.27
CA PRO A 71 -2.33 -1.99 17.98
C PRO A 71 -3.26 -0.85 17.54
N VAL A 72 -3.41 -0.66 16.23
CA VAL A 72 -4.22 0.43 15.67
C VAL A 72 -5.68 0.01 15.60
N GLN A 73 -6.58 0.81 16.15
CA GLN A 73 -8.02 0.56 16.09
C GLN A 73 -8.61 0.94 14.72
N ILE A 74 -8.99 -0.06 13.94
CA ILE A 74 -9.57 0.12 12.59
C ILE A 74 -11.07 0.38 12.66
N LEU A 75 -11.80 -0.38 13.46
CA LEU A 75 -13.22 -0.16 13.76
C LEU A 75 -13.46 -0.40 15.26
N PRO A 76 -14.64 -0.05 15.80
CA PRO A 76 -15.04 -0.56 17.10
C PRO A 76 -14.84 -2.07 17.18
N TYR A 77 -14.08 -2.49 18.18
CA TYR A 77 -13.69 -3.89 18.47
C TYR A 77 -12.76 -4.56 17.44
N LEU A 78 -12.24 -3.86 16.44
CA LEU A 78 -11.29 -4.41 15.45
C LEU A 78 -9.95 -3.67 15.51
N TYR A 79 -8.90 -4.40 15.86
CA TYR A 79 -7.54 -3.92 16.04
C TYR A 79 -6.59 -4.60 15.06
N LEU A 80 -5.68 -3.81 14.48
CA LEU A 80 -4.65 -4.27 13.56
C LEU A 80 -3.28 -4.10 14.24
N GLY A 81 -2.49 -5.19 14.29
CA GLY A 81 -1.20 -5.18 14.97
C GLY A 81 -0.13 -6.08 14.36
N CYS A 82 0.96 -6.20 15.10
CA CYS A 82 2.14 -7.01 14.83
C CYS A 82 2.32 -8.11 15.90
N ALA A 83 3.37 -8.92 15.76
CA ALA A 83 3.65 -10.02 16.68
C ALA A 83 3.88 -9.56 18.13
N LYS A 84 4.43 -8.36 18.34
CA LYS A 84 4.67 -7.83 19.69
C LYS A 84 3.36 -7.52 20.42
N ASP A 85 2.33 -7.10 19.67
CA ASP A 85 1.02 -6.76 20.23
C ASP A 85 0.27 -8.03 20.66
N SER A 86 0.45 -9.13 19.93
CA SER A 86 -0.23 -10.40 20.23
C SER A 86 0.32 -11.12 21.46
N THR A 87 1.50 -10.74 21.95
CA THR A 87 2.15 -11.29 23.15
C THR A 87 2.07 -10.35 24.35
N ASN A 88 1.40 -9.20 24.25
CA ASN A 88 1.35 -8.19 25.31
C ASN A 88 -0.01 -8.23 26.04
N LEU A 89 -0.05 -8.88 27.20
CA LEU A 89 -1.28 -9.02 27.99
C LEU A 89 -1.87 -7.68 28.46
N ASP A 90 -1.03 -6.70 28.79
CA ASP A 90 -1.50 -5.39 29.25
C ASP A 90 -2.27 -4.66 28.15
N ILE A 91 -1.74 -4.70 26.92
CA ILE A 91 -2.40 -4.14 25.74
C ILE A 91 -3.67 -4.90 25.41
N LEU A 92 -3.62 -6.24 25.40
CA LEU A 92 -4.79 -7.07 25.11
C LEU A 92 -5.92 -6.82 26.13
N GLY A 93 -5.58 -6.74 27.41
CA GLY A 93 -6.51 -6.41 28.50
C GLY A 93 -7.07 -5.00 28.38
N LYS A 94 -6.22 -4.00 28.14
CA LYS A 94 -6.60 -2.58 28.00
C LYS A 94 -7.66 -2.36 26.90
N TYR A 95 -7.54 -3.08 25.79
CA TYR A 95 -8.47 -2.96 24.66
C TYR A 95 -9.60 -4.00 24.66
N GLY A 96 -9.72 -4.80 25.73
CA GLY A 96 -10.74 -5.84 25.82
C GLY A 96 -10.64 -6.88 24.70
N ILE A 97 -9.43 -7.18 24.24
CA ILE A 97 -9.17 -8.14 23.18
C ILE A 97 -9.24 -9.55 23.78
N LYS A 98 -10.12 -10.37 23.23
CA LYS A 98 -10.29 -11.78 23.59
C LYS A 98 -10.23 -12.70 22.38
N TYR A 99 -10.24 -12.14 21.17
CA TYR A 99 -10.10 -12.87 19.91
C TYR A 99 -8.78 -12.46 19.26
N ILE A 100 -8.01 -13.44 18.78
CA ILE A 100 -6.73 -13.17 18.12
C ILE A 100 -6.67 -13.98 16.82
N LEU A 101 -6.57 -13.27 15.69
CA LEU A 101 -6.37 -13.85 14.37
C LEU A 101 -4.90 -13.73 13.98
N ASN A 102 -4.20 -14.85 14.04
CA ASN A 102 -2.77 -14.97 13.74
C ASN A 102 -2.58 -15.36 12.26
N VAL A 103 -2.17 -14.40 11.43
CA VAL A 103 -1.94 -14.62 9.98
C VAL A 103 -0.47 -14.94 9.72
N THR A 104 0.08 -15.95 10.41
CA THR A 104 1.44 -16.45 10.22
C THR A 104 1.53 -17.97 10.37
N PRO A 105 2.47 -18.64 9.68
CA PRO A 105 2.65 -20.08 9.80
C PRO A 105 3.47 -20.48 11.02
N ASN A 106 4.29 -19.56 11.55
CA ASN A 106 5.40 -19.90 12.44
C ASN A 106 5.38 -19.17 13.78
N LEU A 107 4.49 -18.19 14.00
CA LEU A 107 4.33 -17.58 15.32
C LEU A 107 3.35 -18.39 16.17
N PRO A 108 3.68 -18.66 17.44
CA PRO A 108 2.79 -19.38 18.34
C PRO A 108 1.61 -18.51 18.79
N ASN A 109 0.51 -19.17 19.11
CA ASN A 109 -0.62 -18.56 19.83
C ASN A 109 -0.31 -18.54 21.33
N MET A 110 0.31 -17.46 21.81
CA MET A 110 0.96 -17.42 23.14
C MET A 110 0.04 -17.79 24.32
N PHE A 111 -1.24 -17.41 24.26
CA PHE A 111 -2.19 -17.53 25.38
C PHE A 111 -3.35 -18.50 25.07
N GLU A 112 -3.18 -19.40 24.09
CA GLU A 112 -4.27 -20.29 23.65
C GLU A 112 -4.73 -21.26 24.75
N HIS A 113 -3.83 -21.66 25.65
CA HIS A 113 -4.12 -22.61 26.72
C HIS A 113 -4.64 -21.95 28.01
N ASP A 114 -4.68 -20.62 28.07
CA ASP A 114 -5.08 -19.88 29.27
C ASP A 114 -6.62 -19.78 29.41
N GLY A 115 -7.37 -20.21 28.40
CA GLY A 115 -8.85 -20.25 28.39
C GLY A 115 -9.53 -18.89 28.22
N GLU A 116 -8.79 -17.78 28.30
CA GLU A 116 -9.33 -16.44 28.13
C GLU A 116 -9.40 -15.96 26.68
N PHE A 117 -8.56 -16.51 25.80
CA PHE A 117 -8.42 -16.06 24.43
C PHE A 117 -8.91 -17.12 23.46
N LYS A 118 -9.69 -16.68 22.46
CA LYS A 118 -10.04 -17.50 21.31
C LYS A 118 -9.09 -17.17 20.16
N TYR A 119 -8.35 -18.16 19.70
CA TYR A 119 -7.44 -18.02 18.57
C TYR A 119 -8.02 -18.59 17.27
N LYS A 120 -7.59 -18.03 16.15
CA LYS A 120 -7.62 -18.66 14.84
C LYS A 120 -6.28 -18.38 14.16
N GLN A 121 -5.66 -19.40 13.60
CA GLN A 121 -4.41 -19.27 12.86
C GLN A 121 -4.65 -19.50 11.37
N ILE A 122 -4.18 -18.57 10.54
CA ILE A 122 -4.11 -18.71 9.08
C ILE A 122 -2.63 -18.81 8.71
N PRO A 123 -2.12 -20.03 8.43
CA PRO A 123 -0.70 -20.28 8.32
C PRO A 123 -0.11 -19.84 6.97
N ILE A 124 -0.10 -18.53 6.71
CA ILE A 124 0.36 -17.93 5.44
C ILE A 124 1.63 -17.09 5.64
N SER A 125 2.66 -17.39 4.83
CA SER A 125 3.88 -16.60 4.76
C SER A 125 3.69 -15.32 3.94
N ASP A 126 4.54 -14.32 4.14
CA ASP A 126 4.47 -13.06 3.40
C ASP A 126 5.20 -13.18 2.06
N HIS A 127 4.65 -13.97 1.15
CA HIS A 127 5.35 -14.36 -0.06
C HIS A 127 4.44 -14.34 -1.29
N TRP A 128 5.04 -14.07 -2.46
CA TRP A 128 4.31 -13.93 -3.73
C TRP A 128 3.60 -15.21 -4.17
N SER A 129 4.05 -16.38 -3.70
CA SER A 129 3.49 -17.68 -4.08
C SER A 129 2.28 -18.11 -3.23
N GLN A 130 1.89 -17.29 -2.25
CA GLN A 130 0.86 -17.67 -1.27
C GLN A 130 -0.53 -17.21 -1.71
N ASN A 131 -1.53 -18.07 -1.53
CA ASN A 131 -2.93 -17.73 -1.73
C ASN A 131 -3.57 -17.44 -0.36
N LEU A 132 -3.74 -16.15 -0.05
CA LEU A 132 -4.38 -15.67 1.18
C LEU A 132 -5.90 -15.49 0.99
N SER A 133 -6.37 -15.18 -0.22
CA SER A 133 -7.80 -14.92 -0.49
C SER A 133 -8.70 -16.12 -0.22
N GLN A 134 -8.20 -17.34 -0.39
CA GLN A 134 -8.94 -18.56 -0.02
C GLN A 134 -9.39 -18.58 1.45
N PHE A 135 -8.69 -17.84 2.33
CA PHE A 135 -9.00 -17.76 3.76
C PHE A 135 -9.85 -16.54 4.13
N PHE A 136 -10.18 -15.64 3.20
CA PHE A 136 -10.99 -14.46 3.50
C PHE A 136 -12.35 -14.83 4.13
N PRO A 137 -13.12 -15.81 3.62
CA PRO A 137 -14.41 -16.13 4.22
C PRO A 137 -14.30 -16.54 5.70
N GLU A 138 -13.31 -17.36 6.05
CA GLU A 138 -13.13 -17.79 7.43
C GLU A 138 -12.56 -16.71 8.35
N ALA A 139 -11.69 -15.84 7.84
CA ALA A 139 -11.14 -14.71 8.57
C ALA A 139 -12.24 -13.70 8.90
N ILE A 140 -13.08 -13.39 7.90
CA ILE A 140 -14.17 -12.43 8.01
C ILE A 140 -15.23 -12.94 8.98
N ALA A 141 -15.60 -14.22 8.90
CA ALA A 141 -16.52 -14.84 9.86
C ALA A 141 -15.98 -14.77 11.30
N PHE A 142 -14.68 -15.01 11.50
CA PHE A 142 -14.07 -14.94 12.83
C PHE A 142 -14.01 -13.51 13.39
N ILE A 143 -13.74 -12.52 12.54
CA ILE A 143 -13.81 -11.10 12.91
C ILE A 143 -15.24 -10.71 13.29
N ASP A 144 -16.24 -11.12 12.50
CA ASP A 144 -17.64 -10.84 12.78
C ASP A 144 -18.13 -11.52 14.06
N GLU A 145 -17.68 -12.75 14.35
CA GLU A 145 -18.01 -13.43 15.60
C GLU A 145 -17.59 -12.58 16.81
N ALA A 146 -16.34 -12.10 16.83
CA ALA A 146 -15.83 -11.27 17.92
C ALA A 146 -16.60 -9.96 18.06
N ARG A 147 -16.77 -9.25 16.95
CA ARG A 147 -17.41 -7.92 16.92
C ARG A 147 -18.89 -7.99 17.28
N SER A 148 -19.60 -9.05 16.88
CA SER A 148 -21.02 -9.26 17.24
C SER A 148 -21.22 -9.40 18.76
N LYS A 149 -20.22 -9.96 19.46
CA LYS A 149 -20.19 -10.10 20.92
C LYS A 149 -19.67 -8.85 21.63
N LYS A 150 -19.33 -7.77 20.90
CA LYS A 150 -18.66 -6.58 21.41
C LYS A 150 -17.33 -6.91 22.13
N CYS A 151 -16.65 -7.97 21.67
CA CYS A 151 -15.32 -8.34 22.16
C CYS A 151 -14.27 -7.85 21.18
N GLY A 152 -13.16 -7.32 21.69
CA GLY A 152 -12.04 -6.91 20.85
C GLY A 152 -11.42 -8.10 20.13
N ILE A 153 -11.13 -7.92 18.83
CA ILE A 153 -10.31 -8.81 18.03
C ILE A 153 -9.04 -8.12 17.54
N LEU A 154 -7.91 -8.79 17.71
CA LEU A 154 -6.63 -8.43 17.11
C LEU A 154 -6.37 -9.27 15.87
N VAL A 155 -6.22 -8.62 14.71
CA VAL A 155 -5.68 -9.25 13.50
C VAL A 155 -4.22 -8.88 13.40
N HIS A 156 -3.32 -9.88 13.46
CA HIS A 156 -1.89 -9.62 13.41
C HIS A 156 -1.14 -10.55 12.46
N CYS A 157 0.02 -10.09 12.04
CA CYS A 157 1.04 -10.92 11.42
C CYS A 157 2.39 -10.60 12.09
N LEU A 158 3.52 -10.85 11.43
CA LEU A 158 4.83 -10.54 12.01
C LEU A 158 5.02 -9.02 12.23
N ALA A 159 4.98 -8.24 11.14
CA ALA A 159 5.26 -6.80 11.17
C ALA A 159 3.99 -5.92 11.23
N GLY A 160 2.81 -6.49 10.99
CA GLY A 160 1.57 -5.74 10.89
C GLY A 160 1.48 -4.85 9.63
N ILE A 161 2.18 -5.19 8.55
CA ILE A 161 2.31 -4.33 7.35
C ILE A 161 1.60 -4.91 6.12
N SER A 162 1.64 -6.23 5.93
CA SER A 162 1.16 -6.89 4.71
C SER A 162 0.02 -7.87 5.00
N ARG A 163 0.28 -9.11 5.42
CA ARG A 163 -0.75 -10.14 5.64
C ARG A 163 -1.97 -9.72 6.48
N SER A 164 -1.75 -9.18 7.68
CA SER A 164 -2.85 -8.74 8.55
C SER A 164 -3.59 -7.53 7.98
N VAL A 165 -2.89 -6.66 7.24
CA VAL A 165 -3.52 -5.55 6.51
C VAL A 165 -4.42 -6.11 5.41
N THR A 166 -3.94 -7.05 4.60
CA THR A 166 -4.73 -7.67 3.52
C THR A 166 -6.03 -8.24 4.06
N VAL A 167 -5.99 -9.02 5.14
CA VAL A 167 -7.20 -9.58 5.77
C VAL A 167 -8.13 -8.47 6.28
N THR A 168 -7.57 -7.42 6.87
CA THR A 168 -8.35 -6.27 7.37
C THR A 168 -9.03 -5.51 6.23
N VAL A 169 -8.33 -5.28 5.12
CA VAL A 169 -8.89 -4.62 3.93
C VAL A 169 -10.00 -5.46 3.32
N ALA A 170 -9.79 -6.77 3.13
CA ALA A 170 -10.84 -7.70 2.67
C ALA A 170 -12.07 -7.66 3.57
N TYR A 171 -11.88 -7.63 4.89
CA TYR A 171 -12.97 -7.48 5.85
C TYR A 171 -13.76 -6.18 5.65
N LEU A 172 -13.08 -5.04 5.47
CA LEU A 172 -13.74 -3.75 5.24
C LEU A 172 -14.51 -3.74 3.92
N MET A 173 -13.93 -4.29 2.84
CA MET A 173 -14.60 -4.40 1.54
C MET A 173 -15.92 -5.16 1.67
N GLN A 174 -15.89 -6.35 2.28
CA GLN A 174 -17.11 -7.16 2.43
C GLN A 174 -18.09 -6.57 3.44
N LYS A 175 -17.61 -6.07 4.59
CA LYS A 175 -18.50 -5.66 5.68
C LYS A 175 -19.13 -4.29 5.48
N LEU A 176 -18.43 -3.38 4.81
CA LEU A 176 -18.85 -2.00 4.60
C LEU A 176 -19.14 -1.68 3.13
N ASN A 177 -19.10 -2.68 2.24
CA ASN A 177 -19.31 -2.52 0.81
C ASN A 177 -18.37 -1.46 0.19
N LEU A 178 -17.12 -1.43 0.64
CA LEU A 178 -16.11 -0.49 0.17
C LEU A 178 -15.33 -1.06 -1.00
N SER A 179 -15.04 -0.24 -2.01
CA SER A 179 -14.05 -0.58 -3.04
C SER A 179 -12.70 -0.91 -2.39
N LEU A 180 -11.83 -1.63 -3.11
CA LEU A 180 -10.47 -1.91 -2.65
C LEU A 180 -9.73 -0.61 -2.32
N ASN A 181 -9.84 0.40 -3.18
CA ASN A 181 -9.20 1.70 -2.97
C ASN A 181 -9.70 2.37 -1.69
N ASP A 182 -11.02 2.44 -1.49
CA ASP A 182 -11.60 3.06 -0.30
C ASP A 182 -11.24 2.32 0.99
N ALA A 183 -11.29 0.98 0.96
CA ALA A 183 -10.93 0.13 2.09
C ALA A 183 -9.44 0.22 2.42
N TYR A 184 -8.56 0.24 1.41
CA TYR A 184 -7.13 0.42 1.59
C TYR A 184 -6.81 1.79 2.19
N ASP A 185 -7.37 2.86 1.62
CA ASP A 185 -7.16 4.23 2.10
C ASP A 185 -7.72 4.44 3.51
N PHE A 186 -8.82 3.77 3.85
CA PHE A 186 -9.35 3.76 5.20
C PHE A 186 -8.32 3.25 6.21
N VAL A 187 -7.65 2.13 5.91
CA VAL A 187 -6.59 1.59 6.77
C VAL A 187 -5.34 2.49 6.71
N LYS A 188 -4.97 3.00 5.54
CA LYS A 188 -3.78 3.86 5.35
C LYS A 188 -3.84 5.14 6.18
N ARG A 189 -5.01 5.79 6.25
CA ARG A 189 -5.22 7.00 7.07
C ARG A 189 -5.00 6.75 8.56
N LYS A 190 -5.27 5.53 9.03
CA LYS A 190 -5.06 5.13 10.44
C LYS A 190 -3.67 4.58 10.69
N LYS A 191 -3.04 4.01 9.66
CA LYS A 191 -1.73 3.37 9.73
C LYS A 191 -0.95 3.62 8.43
N SER A 192 -0.11 4.65 8.45
CA SER A 192 0.58 5.15 7.26
C SER A 192 1.60 4.18 6.67
N ASN A 193 2.14 3.24 7.44
CA ASN A 193 3.16 2.29 6.97
C ASN A 193 2.58 0.95 6.46
N ILE A 194 1.28 0.85 6.16
CA ILE A 194 0.76 -0.35 5.49
C ILE A 194 1.35 -0.49 4.09
N SER A 195 1.64 -1.74 3.72
CA SER A 195 2.19 -2.11 2.42
C SER A 195 1.98 -3.63 2.19
N PRO A 196 0.75 -4.07 1.83
CA PRO A 196 0.53 -5.43 1.33
C PRO A 196 1.46 -5.76 0.17
N ASN A 197 1.97 -6.98 0.15
CA ASN A 197 2.66 -7.52 -1.01
C ASN A 197 1.79 -7.40 -2.28
N PHE A 198 2.41 -7.12 -3.43
CA PHE A 198 1.76 -6.99 -4.74
C PHE A 198 0.85 -8.19 -5.06
N ASN A 199 1.26 -9.41 -4.72
CA ASN A 199 0.44 -10.61 -4.93
C ASN A 199 -0.86 -10.56 -4.10
N PHE A 200 -0.78 -10.11 -2.85
CA PHE A 200 -1.97 -9.94 -2.02
C PHE A 200 -2.84 -8.77 -2.47
N MET A 201 -2.25 -7.73 -3.07
CA MET A 201 -3.02 -6.67 -3.73
C MET A 201 -3.80 -7.22 -4.94
N GLY A 202 -3.19 -8.05 -5.77
CA GLY A 202 -3.87 -8.76 -6.86
C GLY A 202 -5.03 -9.62 -6.37
N GLN A 203 -4.81 -10.36 -5.28
CA GLN A 203 -5.87 -11.16 -4.66
C GLN A 203 -7.03 -10.33 -4.08
N LEU A 204 -6.75 -9.11 -3.60
CA LEU A 204 -7.80 -8.18 -3.18
C LEU A 204 -8.58 -7.62 -4.36
N LEU A 205 -7.92 -7.31 -5.48
CA LEU A 205 -8.59 -6.92 -6.73
C LEU A 205 -9.52 -8.03 -7.23
N ASP A 206 -9.06 -9.29 -7.20
CA ASP A 206 -9.89 -10.44 -7.54
C ASP A 206 -11.08 -10.56 -6.60
N PHE A 207 -10.86 -10.37 -5.30
CA PHE A 207 -11.93 -10.39 -4.30
C PHE A 207 -12.96 -9.28 -4.51
N GLU A 208 -12.54 -8.06 -4.84
CA GLU A 208 -13.44 -6.95 -5.20
C GLU A 208 -14.40 -7.34 -6.32
N ARG A 209 -13.87 -7.97 -7.39
CA ARG A 209 -14.68 -8.48 -8.51
C ARG A 209 -15.69 -9.52 -8.04
N THR A 210 -15.32 -10.43 -7.14
CA THR A 210 -16.26 -11.43 -6.60
C THR A 210 -17.38 -10.82 -5.74
N LEU A 211 -17.12 -9.67 -5.12
CA LEU A 211 -18.13 -8.95 -4.35
C LEU A 211 -19.06 -8.09 -5.22
N GLY A 212 -18.75 -7.92 -6.52
CA GLY A 212 -19.52 -7.06 -7.42
C GLY A 212 -19.42 -5.57 -7.07
N LEU A 213 -18.31 -5.15 -6.45
CA LEU A 213 -18.07 -3.76 -6.09
C LEU A 213 -17.43 -3.07 -7.30
N ASN A 214 -18.13 -2.08 -7.86
CA ASN A 214 -17.61 -1.28 -8.97
C ASN A 214 -16.81 -0.10 -8.41
N SER A 215 -15.56 0.05 -8.86
CA SER A 215 -14.82 1.28 -8.60
C SER A 215 -15.43 2.43 -9.44
N PRO A 216 -15.49 3.68 -8.95
CA PRO A 216 -16.01 4.82 -9.72
C PRO A 216 -15.31 5.03 -11.08
N CYS A 217 -14.07 4.56 -11.21
CA CYS A 217 -13.29 4.58 -12.44
C CYS A 217 -13.64 3.47 -13.45
N ASP A 218 -14.45 2.48 -13.08
CA ASP A 218 -14.96 1.42 -13.96
C ASP A 218 -16.25 1.81 -14.70
N ASN A 219 -16.65 3.09 -14.65
CA ASN A 219 -17.69 3.64 -15.52
C ASN A 219 -17.23 3.75 -17.00
N ARG A 220 -16.50 2.76 -17.52
CA ARG A 220 -16.49 2.53 -18.96
C ARG A 220 -17.79 1.84 -19.31
N SER A 221 -18.72 2.62 -19.85
CA SER A 221 -19.81 2.02 -20.63
C SER A 221 -19.18 1.10 -21.69
N PRO A 222 -19.73 -0.09 -21.97
CA PRO A 222 -19.19 -1.00 -23.01
C PRO A 222 -19.20 -0.42 -24.43
N SER A 223 -19.56 0.86 -24.59
CA SER A 223 -19.90 1.52 -25.84
C SER A 223 -19.00 2.73 -26.18
N GLU A 224 -18.06 3.12 -25.32
CA GLU A 224 -17.10 4.17 -25.68
C GLU A 224 -15.95 3.61 -26.52
N GLN A 225 -16.09 3.74 -27.84
CA GLN A 225 -15.02 3.50 -28.80
C GLN A 225 -13.87 4.47 -28.51
N LEU A 226 -12.72 3.94 -28.11
CA LEU A 226 -11.53 4.74 -27.83
C LEU A 226 -10.81 5.05 -29.15
N TYR A 227 -10.40 6.30 -29.32
CA TYR A 227 -9.64 6.76 -30.47
C TYR A 227 -8.32 7.36 -30.02
N PHE A 228 -7.27 7.20 -30.81
CA PHE A 228 -5.98 7.88 -30.62
C PHE A 228 -5.62 8.67 -31.88
N SER A 229 -5.02 9.84 -31.70
CA SER A 229 -4.45 10.65 -32.78
C SER A 229 -2.94 10.74 -32.62
N THR A 230 -2.21 10.77 -33.74
CA THR A 230 -0.76 10.92 -33.71
C THR A 230 -0.38 12.41 -33.75
N PRO A 231 0.75 12.84 -33.14
CA PRO A 231 1.17 14.24 -33.14
C PRO A 231 1.45 14.81 -34.54
N THR A 232 1.74 13.94 -35.50
CA THR A 232 2.10 14.28 -36.88
C THR A 232 0.94 14.14 -37.87
N ASN A 233 -0.25 13.69 -37.45
CA ASN A 233 -1.43 13.62 -38.31
C ASN A 233 -2.72 13.64 -37.48
N HIS A 234 -3.64 14.57 -37.79
CA HIS A 234 -4.94 14.70 -37.12
C HIS A 234 -5.95 13.58 -37.45
N ASN A 235 -5.51 12.47 -38.03
CA ASN A 235 -6.37 11.31 -38.26
C ASN A 235 -6.65 10.59 -36.92
N LEU A 236 -7.92 10.28 -36.70
CA LEU A 236 -8.38 9.54 -35.52
C LEU A 236 -8.37 8.04 -35.85
N PHE A 237 -7.62 7.26 -35.08
CA PHE A 237 -7.52 5.82 -35.22
C PHE A 237 -8.27 5.12 -34.09
N GLN A 238 -9.17 4.19 -34.44
CA GLN A 238 -9.93 3.43 -33.46
C GLN A 238 -9.04 2.38 -32.79
N LEU A 239 -9.04 2.37 -31.45
CA LEU A 239 -8.39 1.35 -30.64
C LEU A 239 -9.35 0.17 -30.50
N ASN A 240 -9.12 -0.88 -31.28
CA ASN A 240 -9.81 -2.15 -31.08
C ASN A 240 -9.27 -2.81 -29.81
N THR A 241 -10.17 -3.16 -28.90
CA THR A 241 -9.83 -3.93 -27.70
C THR A 241 -9.35 -5.31 -28.17
N LEU A 242 -8.10 -5.65 -27.85
CA LEU A 242 -7.56 -6.99 -28.13
C LEU A 242 -8.39 -8.00 -27.31
N GLU A 243 -9.24 -8.78 -27.98
CA GLU A 243 -9.75 -10.02 -27.40
C GLU A 243 -8.55 -10.92 -27.13
N SER A 244 -8.36 -11.26 -25.84
CA SER A 244 -7.33 -12.20 -25.43
C SER A 244 -7.75 -13.60 -25.87
N THR A 245 -6.97 -14.21 -26.77
CA THR A 245 -7.00 -15.65 -27.04
C THR A 245 -6.45 -16.45 -25.87
#